data_AF-A0AAV9T8Z4-F1
#
_entry.id   AF-A0AAV9T8Z4-F1
#
_cell.length_a   1.000
_cell.length_b   1.000
_cell.length_c   1.000
_cell.angle_alpha   90.00
_cell.angle_beta   90.00
_cell.angle_gamma   90.00
#
_symmetry.space_group_name_H-M   'P 1'
#
loop_
_entity.id
_entity.type
_entity.pdbx_description
1 polymer ?
#
loop_
_entity_poly.entity_id
_entity_poly.type
_entity_poly.pdbx_seq_one_letter_code
_entity_poly.pdbx_strand_id
1 'polypeptide(L)'
;MKDLAGQLKLFTELDNDASTQRLLFMKVKKGFSEQSYKLATAQQQLELLQAQVTNNAVRKRKTVQLDPNTKFATISDVQKAQVEAGEREDDAVN
;
A
#
# COMPACT_ATOMS: atom_id res chain seq x y z
N MET A 1 26.16 0.98 -14.58
CA MET A 1 26.59 0.57 -13.22
C MET A 1 26.99 -0.89 -13.27
N LYS A 2 28.16 -1.28 -12.75
CA LYS A 2 28.52 -2.71 -12.62
C LYS A 2 27.62 -3.33 -11.54
N ASP A 3 27.07 -4.49 -11.81
CA ASP A 3 26.18 -5.21 -10.91
C ASP A 3 26.93 -5.65 -9.63
N LEU A 4 26.28 -5.54 -8.47
CA LEU A 4 26.88 -5.84 -7.16
C LEU A 4 27.32 -7.31 -7.09
N ALA A 5 26.54 -8.21 -7.70
CA ALA A 5 26.86 -9.63 -7.77
C ALA A 5 28.14 -9.90 -8.57
N GLY A 6 28.32 -9.21 -9.71
CA GLY A 6 29.55 -9.31 -10.50
C GLY A 6 30.77 -8.76 -9.77
N GLN A 7 30.58 -7.71 -8.97
CA GLN A 7 31.64 -7.10 -8.17
C GLN A 7 32.04 -7.98 -6.97
N LEU A 8 31.07 -8.66 -6.34
CA LEU A 8 31.32 -9.66 -5.29
C LEU A 8 32.07 -10.87 -5.85
N LYS A 9 31.67 -11.38 -7.02
CA LYS A 9 32.34 -12.52 -7.67
C LYS A 9 33.81 -12.22 -7.97
N LEU A 10 34.09 -11.08 -8.59
CA LEU A 10 35.46 -10.63 -8.89
C LEU A 10 36.29 -10.46 -7.61
N PHE A 11 35.68 -9.99 -6.52
CA PHE A 11 36.35 -9.81 -5.23
C PHE A 11 36.73 -11.16 -4.60
N THR A 12 35.87 -12.17 -4.66
CA THR A 12 36.18 -13.52 -4.16
C THR A 12 37.32 -14.19 -4.94
N GLU A 13 37.48 -13.83 -6.22
CA GLU A 13 38.52 -14.35 -7.10
C GLU A 13 39.87 -13.63 -6.95
N LEU A 14 39.90 -12.43 -6.36
CA LEU A 14 41.10 -11.61 -6.15
C LEU A 14 41.63 -11.77 -4.72
N ASP A 15 42.95 -11.84 -4.57
CA ASP A 15 43.59 -11.82 -3.24
C ASP A 15 43.64 -10.37 -2.73
N ASN A 16 42.80 -10.06 -1.74
CA ASN A 16 42.50 -8.67 -1.34
C ASN A 16 43.04 -8.33 0.05
N ASP A 17 43.74 -7.20 0.14
CA ASP A 17 44.17 -6.60 1.41
C ASP A 17 42.98 -6.26 2.32
N ALA A 18 43.20 -6.36 3.63
CA ALA A 18 42.20 -6.18 4.68
C ALA A 18 41.46 -4.83 4.59
N SER A 19 42.14 -3.78 4.12
CA SER A 19 41.53 -2.46 3.93
C SER A 19 40.43 -2.45 2.85
N THR A 20 40.66 -3.14 1.73
CA THR A 20 39.69 -3.27 0.64
C THR A 20 38.49 -4.09 1.05
N GLN A 21 38.70 -5.17 1.82
CA GLN A 21 37.61 -6.00 2.34
C GLN A 21 36.68 -5.21 3.27
N ARG A 22 37.26 -4.39 4.17
CA ARG A 22 36.50 -3.53 5.10
C ARG A 22 35.63 -2.51 4.37
N LEU A 23 36.15 -1.87 3.32
CA LEU A 23 35.41 -0.89 2.51
C LEU A 23 34.23 -1.53 1.77
N LEU A 24 34.43 -2.74 1.22
CA LEU A 24 33.35 -3.50 0.59
C LEU A 24 32.24 -3.84 1.60
N PHE A 25 32.61 -4.33 2.79
CA PHE A 25 31.64 -4.63 3.85
C PHE A 25 30.84 -3.40 4.27
N MET A 26 31.49 -2.24 4.44
CA MET A 26 30.80 -0.99 4.77
C MET A 26 29.82 -0.58 3.65
N LYS A 27 30.23 -0.73 2.38
CA LYS A 27 29.37 -0.42 1.23
C LYS A 27 28.17 -1.36 1.14
N VAL A 28 28.37 -2.67 1.31
CA VAL A 28 27.30 -3.67 1.31
C VAL A 28 26.32 -3.38 2.46
N LYS A 29 26.82 -3.18 3.68
CA LYS A 29 26.01 -2.82 4.85
C LYS A 29 25.17 -1.56 4.60
N LYS A 30 25.78 -0.52 4.01
CA LYS A 30 25.08 0.72 3.64
C LYS A 30 23.99 0.46 2.60
N GLY A 31 24.29 -0.29 1.55
CA GLY A 31 23.32 -0.66 0.50
C GLY A 31 22.11 -1.41 1.07
N PHE A 32 22.32 -2.38 1.96
CA PHE A 32 21.25 -3.09 2.64
C PHE A 32 20.40 -2.14 3.50
N SER A 33 21.02 -1.24 4.26
CA SER A 33 20.28 -0.27 5.09
C SER A 33 19.41 0.69 4.26
N GLU A 34 19.89 1.10 3.08
CA GLU A 34 19.12 1.94 2.16
C GLU A 34 17.95 1.16 1.55
N GLN A 35 18.15 -0.09 1.17
CA GLN A 35 17.09 -0.95 0.65
C GLN A 35 16.03 -1.25 1.71
N SER A 36 16.43 -1.59 2.94
CA SER A 36 15.48 -1.82 4.03
C SER A 36 14.69 -0.55 4.37
N TYR A 37 15.34 0.61 4.34
CA TYR A 37 14.66 1.90 4.51
C TYR A 37 13.63 2.14 3.40
N LYS A 38 14.02 1.96 2.13
CA LYS A 38 13.09 2.08 0.99
C LYS A 38 11.91 1.13 1.11
N LEU A 39 12.16 -0.13 1.48
CA LEU A 39 11.14 -1.14 1.69
C LEU A 39 10.16 -0.70 2.80
N ALA A 40 10.67 -0.29 3.96
CA ALA A 40 9.84 0.19 5.07
C ALA A 40 9.00 1.40 4.68
N THR A 41 9.58 2.38 3.97
CA THR A 41 8.83 3.55 3.49
C THR A 41 7.75 3.17 2.48
N ALA A 42 8.00 2.21 1.60
CA ALA A 42 7.01 1.72 0.64
C ALA A 42 5.87 0.98 1.34
N GLN A 43 6.18 0.14 2.34
CA GLN A 43 5.16 -0.53 3.17
C GLN A 43 4.28 0.49 3.91
N GLN A 44 4.87 1.51 4.51
CA GLN A 44 4.14 2.58 5.17
C GLN A 44 3.21 3.33 4.19
N GLN A 45 3.68 3.62 2.97
CA GLN A 45 2.85 4.24 1.93
C GLN A 45 1.67 3.35 1.51
N LEU A 46 1.90 2.03 1.40
CA LEU A 46 0.83 1.07 1.10
C LEU A 46 -0.21 1.02 2.20
N GLU A 47 0.20 1.02 3.46
CA GLU A 47 -0.71 1.04 4.61
C GLU A 47 -1.57 2.30 4.63
N LEU A 48 -0.96 3.47 4.40
CA LEU A 48 -1.67 4.73 4.29
C LEU A 48 -2.68 4.71 3.13
N LEU A 49 -2.29 4.18 1.97
CA LEU A 49 -3.19 4.09 0.82
C LEU A 49 -4.34 3.10 1.09
N GLN A 50 -4.06 1.99 1.74
CA GLN A 50 -5.09 1.02 2.15
C GLN A 50 -6.07 1.65 3.15
N ALA A 51 -5.58 2.46 4.10
CA ALA A 51 -6.44 3.24 4.99
C ALA A 51 -7.30 4.26 4.22
N GLN A 52 -6.77 4.91 3.18
CA GLN A 52 -7.57 5.81 2.34
C GLN A 52 -8.65 5.07 1.54
N VAL A 53 -8.32 3.92 0.96
CA VAL A 53 -9.27 3.09 0.20
C VAL A 53 -10.38 2.57 1.11
N THR A 54 -10.05 2.06 2.29
CA THR A 54 -11.05 1.57 3.25
C THR A 54 -11.97 2.70 3.73
N ASN A 55 -11.41 3.87 4.06
CA ASN A 55 -12.21 5.06 4.40
C ASN A 55 -13.11 5.51 3.24
N ASN A 56 -12.61 5.49 2.00
CA ASN A 56 -13.40 5.85 0.83
C ASN A 56 -14.51 4.81 0.57
N ALA A 57 -14.20 3.52 0.69
CA ALA A 57 -15.16 2.44 0.52
C ALA A 57 -16.32 2.58 1.52
N VAL A 58 -16.03 2.88 2.79
CA VAL A 58 -17.08 3.17 3.79
C VAL A 58 -17.95 4.35 3.36
N ARG A 59 -17.35 5.45 2.89
CA ARG A 59 -18.12 6.61 2.40
C ARG A 59 -18.96 6.29 1.16
N LYS A 60 -18.42 5.50 0.23
CA LYS A 60 -19.10 5.11 -1.00
C LYS A 60 -20.28 4.18 -0.72
N ARG A 61 -20.17 3.23 0.21
CA ARG A 61 -21.27 2.36 0.63
C ARG A 61 -22.45 3.14 1.21
N LYS A 62 -22.19 4.25 1.91
CA LYS A 62 -23.25 5.13 2.45
C LYS A 62 -23.86 6.09 1.42
N THR A 63 -23.30 6.16 0.21
CA THR A 63 -23.77 7.12 -0.81
C THR A 63 -25.03 6.58 -1.47
N VAL A 64 -26.09 7.40 -1.51
CA VAL A 64 -27.33 7.06 -2.21
C VAL A 64 -27.07 7.07 -3.71
N GLN A 65 -27.31 5.93 -4.37
CA GLN A 65 -27.22 5.83 -5.83
C GLN A 65 -28.47 6.47 -6.44
N LEU A 66 -28.27 7.54 -7.21
CA LEU A 66 -29.33 8.31 -7.86
C LEU A 66 -29.42 7.96 -9.34
N ASP A 67 -30.65 7.88 -9.87
CA ASP A 67 -30.87 7.81 -11.30
C ASP A 67 -30.45 9.17 -11.92
N PRO A 68 -29.58 9.19 -12.95
CA PRO A 68 -29.16 10.41 -13.65
C PRO A 68 -30.33 11.25 -14.20
N ASN A 69 -31.52 10.68 -14.39
CA ASN A 69 -32.72 11.40 -14.82
C ASN A 69 -33.49 12.09 -13.68
N THR A 70 -33.07 11.88 -12.42
CA THR A 70 -33.73 12.42 -11.23
C THR A 70 -32.83 13.45 -10.52
N LYS A 71 -33.41 14.57 -10.10
CA LYS A 71 -32.65 15.67 -9.48
C LYS A 71 -32.34 15.46 -7.99
N PHE A 72 -33.19 14.72 -7.28
CA PHE A 72 -33.09 14.51 -5.83
C PHE A 72 -33.44 13.08 -5.46
N ALA A 73 -32.90 12.60 -4.34
CA ALA A 73 -33.17 11.25 -3.82
C ALA A 73 -34.48 11.23 -3.05
N THR A 74 -35.24 10.15 -3.20
CA THR A 74 -36.45 9.92 -2.41
C THR A 74 -36.07 9.27 -1.07
N ILE A 75 -36.94 9.37 -0.07
CA ILE A 75 -36.75 8.74 1.25
C ILE A 75 -36.52 7.22 1.12
N SER A 76 -37.19 6.55 0.18
CA SER A 76 -36.98 5.13 -0.12
C SER A 76 -35.57 4.82 -0.60
N ASP A 77 -34.97 5.70 -1.39
CA ASP A 77 -33.63 5.51 -1.95
C ASP A 77 -32.57 5.64 -0.85
N VAL A 78 -32.80 6.56 0.10
CA VAL A 78 -31.97 6.72 1.31
C VAL A 78 -32.05 5.48 2.20
N GLN A 79 -33.26 4.94 2.43
CA GLN A 79 -33.45 3.73 3.24
C GLN A 79 -32.76 2.52 2.61
N LYS A 80 -32.92 2.33 1.30
CA LYS A 80 -32.27 1.24 0.57
C LYS A 80 -30.74 1.33 0.64
N ALA A 81 -30.18 2.53 0.50
CA ALA A 81 -28.74 2.74 0.65
C ALA A 81 -28.24 2.47 2.08
N GLN A 82 -29.04 2.74 3.11
CA GLN A 82 -28.72 2.43 4.52
C GLN A 82 -28.73 0.93 4.80
N VAL A 83 -29.65 0.17 4.20
CA VAL A 83 -29.67 -1.29 4.27
C VAL A 83 -28.46 -1.89 3.56
N GLU A 84 -28.13 -1.42 2.35
CA GLU A 84 -26.96 -1.88 1.59
C GLU A 84 -25.62 -1.52 2.28
N ALA A 85 -25.59 -0.41 3.02
CA ALA A 85 -24.48 -0.02 3.88
C ALA A 85 -24.40 -0.85 5.19
N GLY A 86 -25.43 -1.64 5.52
CA GLY A 86 -25.53 -2.43 6.75
C GLY A 86 -25.83 -1.63 8.01
N GLU A 87 -26.38 -0.41 7.88
CA GLU A 87 -26.73 0.47 9.01
C GLU A 87 -28.16 0.20 9.55
N ARG A 88 -29.01 -0.46 8.77
CA ARG A 88 -30.34 -0.94 9.18
C ARG A 88 -30.54 -2.38 8.72
N GLU A 89 -31.19 -3.20 9.55
CA GLU A 89 -31.70 -4.49 9.12
C GLU A 89 -32.90 -4.26 8.19
N ASP A 90 -33.08 -5.14 7.20
CA ASP A 90 -34.19 -5.08 6.26
C ASP A 90 -35.48 -5.38 7.07
N ASP A 91 -36.19 -4.34 7.51
CA ASP A 91 -37.51 -4.45 8.17
C ASP A 91 -38.61 -4.91 7.19
N ALA A 92 -38.24 -5.63 6.12
CA ALA A 92 -39.14 -6.24 5.15
C ALA A 92 -39.65 -7.61 5.64
N VAL A 93 -40.13 -7.69 6.88
CA VAL A 93 -40.99 -8.79 7.34
C VAL A 93 -42.03 -8.29 8.36
N ASN A 94 -43.07 -7.60 7.88
CA ASN A 94 -44.50 -7.91 8.14
C ASN A 94 -45.42 -6.94 7.38
#